data_AF-A0AAU4TTC8-F1
#
_entry.id   AF-A0AAU4TTC8-F1
#
_cell.length_a   1.000
_cell.length_b   1.000
_cell.length_c   1.000
_cell.angle_alpha   90.00
_cell.angle_beta   90.00
_cell.angle_gamma   90.00
#
_symmetry.space_group_name_H-M   'P 1'
#
loop_
_entity.id
_entity.type
_entity.pdbx_description
1 polymer ?
#
loop_
_entity_poly.entity_id
_entity_poly.type
_entity_poly.pdbx_seq_one_letter_code
_entity_poly.pdbx_strand_id
1 'polypeptide(L)'
;MTYTITATAVRRAARAGLTAAAALLLTAAAPASAGAAAAGGDYLYLMVTKGDGRSSDTRGTLLLCDPPQGHGRAAEACAQLDAVGGSVDALAPADVLCPMLYAPVTAQARGQWNGRPVEYRQTFSNGCVMGARTGAVFALDG
;
A
#
# COMPACT_ATOMS: atom_id res chain seq x y z
N MET A 1 -26.75 66.82 -42.27
CA MET A 1 -26.14 68.00 -41.64
C MET A 1 -26.50 68.01 -40.16
N THR A 2 -25.47 67.82 -39.32
CA THR A 2 -25.30 68.29 -37.93
C THR A 2 -26.50 68.78 -37.13
N TYR A 3 -26.76 68.15 -35.98
CA TYR A 3 -27.03 68.87 -34.72
C TYR A 3 -26.40 68.12 -33.54
N THR A 4 -25.32 68.68 -33.02
CA THR A 4 -24.76 68.42 -31.68
C THR A 4 -25.43 69.35 -30.68
N ILE A 5 -26.00 68.85 -29.58
CA ILE A 5 -26.03 69.57 -28.29
C ILE A 5 -25.97 68.57 -27.11
N THR A 6 -25.06 68.86 -26.19
CA THR A 6 -24.77 68.29 -24.87
C THR A 6 -25.91 68.41 -23.85
N ALA A 7 -26.03 67.45 -22.92
CA ALA A 7 -26.79 67.65 -21.68
C ALA A 7 -26.14 66.94 -20.49
N THR A 8 -26.18 67.67 -19.38
CA THR A 8 -25.41 67.59 -18.13
C THR A 8 -26.03 66.71 -17.03
N ALA A 9 -25.13 66.20 -16.18
CA ALA A 9 -25.17 66.09 -14.73
C ALA A 9 -26.44 65.58 -13.98
N VAL A 10 -26.20 64.49 -13.25
CA VAL A 10 -26.51 64.21 -11.84
C VAL A 10 -27.91 64.58 -11.33
N ARG A 11 -28.69 63.55 -10.96
CA ARG A 11 -29.59 63.63 -9.79
C ARG A 11 -29.52 62.36 -8.95
N ARG A 12 -29.23 62.57 -7.67
CA ARG A 12 -29.34 61.63 -6.56
C ARG A 12 -30.80 61.17 -6.40
N ALA A 13 -31.03 59.92 -6.00
CA ALA A 13 -32.13 59.61 -5.09
C ALA A 13 -31.84 58.33 -4.32
N ALA A 14 -31.95 58.44 -3.01
CA ALA A 14 -31.67 57.40 -2.05
C ALA A 14 -32.79 56.34 -2.00
N ARG A 15 -32.37 55.13 -1.61
CA ARG A 15 -33.04 54.13 -0.77
C ARG A 15 -34.58 54.10 -0.78
N ALA A 16 -35.13 53.02 -1.29
CA ALA A 16 -36.36 52.40 -0.77
C ALA A 16 -36.25 50.88 -1.01
N GLY A 17 -36.32 50.12 0.08
CA GLY A 17 -36.24 48.66 0.03
C GLY A 17 -37.53 48.01 -0.47
N LEU A 18 -37.41 46.78 -0.98
CA LEU A 18 -38.52 45.83 -1.03
C LEU A 18 -37.98 44.38 -1.08
N THR A 19 -38.11 43.72 0.07
CA THR A 19 -38.44 42.31 0.31
C THR A 19 -38.15 41.23 -0.76
N ALA A 20 -37.33 40.28 -0.31
CA ALA A 20 -37.58 38.83 -0.29
C ALA A 20 -37.56 37.99 -1.58
N ALA A 21 -36.86 36.85 -1.43
CA ALA A 21 -36.97 35.58 -2.14
C ALA A 21 -36.25 35.43 -3.49
N ALA A 22 -35.08 34.77 -3.46
CA ALA A 22 -34.67 33.86 -4.51
C ALA A 22 -33.72 32.78 -3.96
N ALA A 23 -34.31 31.65 -3.62
CA ALA A 23 -33.80 30.28 -3.63
C ALA A 23 -32.31 30.03 -3.32
N LEU A 24 -32.10 29.39 -2.16
CA LEU A 24 -30.91 28.59 -1.86
C LEU A 24 -30.73 27.52 -2.96
N LEU A 25 -29.73 27.68 -3.81
CA LEU A 25 -29.11 26.56 -4.51
C LEU A 25 -27.91 26.11 -3.67
N LEU A 26 -28.19 25.39 -2.57
CA LEU A 26 -27.17 24.49 -2.02
C LEU A 26 -27.11 23.31 -2.96
N THR A 27 -26.23 23.38 -3.95
CA THR A 27 -25.71 22.19 -4.60
C THR A 27 -25.02 21.37 -3.52
N ALA A 28 -25.73 20.35 -3.02
CA ALA A 28 -25.12 19.30 -2.22
C ALA A 28 -24.09 18.60 -3.11
N ALA A 29 -22.85 19.06 -3.06
CA ALA A 29 -21.71 18.27 -3.50
C ALA A 29 -21.65 17.06 -2.55
N ALA A 30 -22.35 15.99 -2.93
CA ALA A 30 -22.11 14.70 -2.32
C ALA A 30 -20.61 14.42 -2.48
N PRO A 31 -19.86 14.14 -1.41
CA PRO A 31 -18.53 13.60 -1.60
C PRO A 31 -18.74 12.30 -2.36
N ALA A 32 -18.31 12.26 -3.62
CA ALA A 32 -18.07 11.01 -4.29
C ALA A 32 -16.95 10.35 -3.49
N SER A 33 -17.33 9.53 -2.51
CA SER A 33 -16.44 8.52 -1.97
C SER A 33 -16.11 7.62 -3.14
N ALA A 34 -15.06 7.97 -3.89
CA ALA A 34 -14.26 6.99 -4.57
C ALA A 34 -13.70 6.10 -3.46
N GLY A 35 -14.52 5.17 -2.98
CA GLY A 35 -13.99 3.93 -2.47
C GLY A 35 -13.16 3.43 -3.63
N ALA A 36 -11.84 3.59 -3.52
CA ALA A 36 -10.95 2.73 -4.26
C ALA A 36 -11.48 1.33 -3.92
N ALA A 37 -12.25 0.75 -4.84
CA ALA A 37 -12.41 -0.68 -4.87
C ALA A 37 -10.96 -1.13 -4.77
N ALA A 38 -10.59 -1.72 -3.63
CA ALA A 38 -9.29 -2.31 -3.50
C ALA A 38 -9.22 -3.24 -4.70
N ALA A 39 -8.47 -2.85 -5.72
CA ALA A 39 -7.95 -3.77 -6.72
C ALA A 39 -6.92 -4.59 -5.94
N GLY A 40 -7.45 -5.35 -4.99
CA GLY A 40 -6.81 -5.72 -3.74
C GLY A 40 -6.57 -7.20 -3.78
N GLY A 41 -5.68 -7.59 -4.69
CA GLY A 41 -5.06 -8.90 -4.60
C GLY A 41 -4.08 -8.91 -3.43
N ASP A 42 -3.82 -10.10 -2.91
CA ASP A 42 -2.85 -10.26 -1.84
C ASP A 42 -1.43 -10.02 -2.36
N TYR A 43 -0.68 -9.18 -1.64
CA TYR A 43 0.66 -8.82 -2.03
C TYR A 43 1.58 -8.61 -0.83
N LEU A 44 2.83 -9.06 -0.96
CA LEU A 44 3.88 -8.82 0.01
C LEU A 44 5.15 -8.40 -0.69
N TYR A 45 5.72 -7.28 -0.27
CA TYR A 45 7.10 -6.93 -0.57
C TYR A 45 8.01 -7.64 0.43
N LEU A 46 8.80 -8.57 -0.08
CA LEU A 46 9.67 -9.45 0.68
C LEU A 46 11.10 -8.95 0.54
N MET A 47 11.81 -8.83 1.66
CA MET A 47 13.21 -8.40 1.68
C MET A 47 14.05 -9.32 2.58
N VAL A 48 15.27 -9.59 2.15
CA VAL A 48 16.31 -10.25 2.96
C VAL A 48 17.53 -9.34 2.98
N THR A 49 17.95 -8.93 4.17
CA THR A 49 19.16 -8.14 4.40
C THR A 49 20.22 -9.05 5.03
N LYS A 50 21.42 -9.13 4.45
CA LYS A 50 22.54 -9.84 5.06
C LYS A 50 22.97 -9.12 6.35
N GLY A 51 23.31 -9.84 7.41
CA GLY A 51 23.65 -9.25 8.70
C GLY A 51 22.44 -8.89 9.57
N ASP A 52 22.71 -8.19 10.67
CA ASP A 52 21.72 -7.81 11.69
C ASP A 52 20.89 -6.57 11.30
N GLY A 53 20.64 -6.36 10.00
CA GLY A 53 19.76 -5.31 9.48
C GLY A 53 20.40 -3.94 9.26
N ARG A 54 21.72 -3.77 9.50
CA ARG A 54 22.49 -2.54 9.19
C ARG A 54 23.34 -2.63 7.92
N SER A 55 23.33 -3.78 7.24
CA SER A 55 24.10 -3.99 6.01
C SER A 55 23.43 -3.37 4.80
N SER A 56 24.23 -2.95 3.82
CA SER A 56 23.76 -2.48 2.52
C SER A 56 23.35 -3.61 1.57
N ASP A 57 23.68 -4.86 1.87
CA ASP A 57 23.33 -6.01 1.03
C ASP A 57 21.91 -6.47 1.36
N THR A 58 20.93 -5.82 0.71
CA THR A 58 19.51 -6.16 0.79
C THR A 58 18.99 -6.56 -0.57
N ARG A 59 18.30 -7.70 -0.62
CA ARG A 59 17.55 -8.17 -1.78
C ARG A 59 16.09 -8.15 -1.45
N GLY A 60 15.24 -7.92 -2.46
CA GLY A 60 13.82 -7.97 -2.28
C GLY A 60 13.08 -8.24 -3.57
N THR A 61 11.86 -8.77 -3.44
CA THR A 61 10.96 -9.01 -4.56
C THR A 61 9.52 -8.75 -4.14
N LEU A 62 8.67 -8.47 -5.13
CA LEU A 62 7.23 -8.36 -4.94
C LEU A 62 6.62 -9.74 -5.16
N LEU A 63 5.89 -10.25 -4.16
CA LEU A 63 4.98 -11.37 -4.29
C LEU A 63 3.57 -10.82 -4.48
N LEU A 64 2.92 -11.25 -5.56
CA LEU A 64 1.49 -11.06 -5.81
C LEU A 64 0.86 -12.45 -5.85
N CYS A 65 -0.35 -12.62 -5.31
CA CYS A 65 -1.01 -13.93 -5.22
C CYS A 65 -2.26 -14.10 -6.10
N ASP A 66 -2.77 -13.03 -6.71
CA ASP A 66 -3.97 -13.06 -7.55
C ASP A 66 -3.72 -12.39 -8.93
N PRO A 67 -3.08 -13.08 -9.90
CA PRO A 67 -2.48 -14.42 -9.81
C PRO A 67 -1.05 -14.42 -9.24
N PRO A 68 -0.46 -15.59 -8.92
CA PRO A 68 0.91 -15.71 -8.40
C PRO A 68 1.99 -15.18 -9.37
N GLN A 69 2.73 -14.13 -8.98
CA GLN A 69 3.77 -13.52 -9.84
C GLN A 69 4.84 -12.74 -9.05
N GLY A 70 5.92 -12.34 -9.74
CA GLY A 70 7.03 -11.49 -9.24
C GLY A 70 8.09 -12.22 -8.40
N HIS A 71 7.68 -13.17 -7.57
CA HIS A 71 8.56 -14.04 -6.79
C HIS A 71 8.95 -15.30 -7.58
N GLY A 72 10.21 -15.74 -7.52
CA GLY A 72 10.70 -16.92 -8.27
C GLY A 72 9.94 -18.23 -7.95
N ARG A 73 9.39 -18.31 -6.73
CA ARG A 73 8.52 -19.41 -6.24
C ARG A 73 7.11 -18.91 -5.86
N ALA A 74 6.55 -17.97 -6.60
CA ALA A 74 5.31 -17.26 -6.21
C ALA A 74 4.15 -18.21 -5.85
N ALA A 75 3.86 -19.21 -6.68
CA ALA A 75 2.74 -20.13 -6.45
C ALA A 75 2.86 -20.89 -5.10
N GLU A 76 4.06 -21.36 -4.76
CA GLU A 76 4.30 -22.07 -3.51
C GLU A 76 4.28 -21.13 -2.30
N ALA A 77 4.87 -19.93 -2.44
CA ALA A 77 4.85 -18.92 -1.39
C ALA A 77 3.42 -18.46 -1.05
N CYS A 78 2.59 -18.23 -2.07
CA CYS A 78 1.18 -17.91 -1.88
C CYS A 78 0.42 -19.04 -1.18
N ALA A 79 0.59 -20.29 -1.63
CA ALA A 79 -0.06 -21.43 -0.99
C ALA A 79 0.34 -21.60 0.49
N GLN A 80 1.61 -21.33 0.84
CA GLN A 80 2.06 -21.35 2.23
C GLN A 80 1.43 -20.24 3.07
N LEU A 81 1.33 -19.03 2.52
CA LEU A 81 0.70 -17.90 3.20
C LEU A 81 -0.81 -18.08 3.33
N ASP A 82 -1.49 -18.63 2.32
CA ASP A 82 -2.91 -18.98 2.37
C ASP A 82 -3.22 -19.91 3.54
N ALA A 83 -2.39 -20.94 3.74
CA ALA A 83 -2.55 -21.91 4.82
C ALA A 83 -2.49 -21.30 6.23
N VAL A 84 -1.88 -20.12 6.36
CA VAL A 84 -1.69 -19.40 7.63
C VAL A 84 -2.33 -18.01 7.65
N GLY A 85 -3.17 -17.71 6.66
CA GLY A 85 -3.86 -16.41 6.55
C GLY A 85 -2.92 -15.21 6.45
N GLY A 86 -1.79 -15.35 5.76
CA GLY A 86 -0.81 -14.29 5.52
C GLY A 86 0.16 -14.02 6.67
N SER A 87 0.08 -14.79 7.77
CA SER A 87 0.97 -14.64 8.91
C SER A 87 2.27 -15.45 8.73
N VAL A 88 3.35 -14.77 8.37
CA VAL A 88 4.68 -15.39 8.18
C VAL A 88 5.16 -16.10 9.46
N ASP A 89 4.90 -15.54 10.63
CA ASP A 89 5.28 -16.14 11.93
C ASP A 89 4.58 -17.48 12.22
N ALA A 90 3.44 -17.72 11.59
CA ALA A 90 2.65 -18.94 11.78
C ALA A 90 3.03 -20.07 10.81
N LEU A 91 4.01 -19.85 9.92
CA LEU A 91 4.51 -20.88 9.02
C LEU A 91 5.11 -22.05 9.82
N ALA A 92 4.71 -23.27 9.46
CA ALA A 92 5.28 -24.47 10.04
C ALA A 92 6.75 -24.60 9.60
N PRO A 93 7.70 -24.74 10.54
CA PRO A 93 9.09 -24.94 10.19
C PRO A 93 9.31 -26.32 9.56
N ALA A 94 10.17 -26.38 8.56
CA ALA A 94 10.66 -27.62 7.99
C ALA A 94 11.66 -28.31 8.93
N ASP A 95 11.62 -29.63 8.96
CA ASP A 95 12.58 -30.45 9.71
C ASP A 95 13.89 -30.57 8.90
N VAL A 96 14.77 -29.58 9.06
CA VAL A 96 16.05 -29.47 8.33
C VAL A 96 17.20 -29.24 9.32
N LEU A 97 18.29 -29.98 9.14
CA LEU A 97 19.52 -29.78 9.89
C LEU A 97 20.32 -28.61 9.31
N CYS A 98 20.38 -27.51 10.06
CA CYS A 98 21.16 -26.34 9.69
C CYS A 98 22.56 -26.32 10.30
N PRO A 99 23.58 -25.81 9.59
CA PRO A 99 24.91 -25.65 10.15
C PRO A 99 24.91 -24.63 11.30
N MET A 100 25.85 -24.81 12.23
CA MET A 100 26.07 -23.90 13.36
C MET A 100 26.84 -22.61 12.99
N LEU A 101 27.02 -22.34 11.69
CA LEU A 101 27.65 -21.11 11.21
C LEU A 101 26.78 -19.90 11.57
N TYR A 102 27.39 -18.90 12.20
CA TYR A 102 26.75 -17.61 12.41
C TYR A 102 27.03 -16.69 11.23
N ALA A 103 26.00 -16.45 10.42
CA ALA A 103 26.03 -15.58 9.25
C ALA A 103 24.63 -14.94 9.10
N PRO A 104 24.28 -13.99 9.99
CA PRO A 104 22.90 -13.61 10.21
C PRO A 104 22.25 -13.02 8.97
N VAL A 105 20.94 -13.19 8.86
CA VAL A 105 20.11 -12.60 7.81
C VAL A 105 18.82 -12.08 8.42
N THR A 106 18.37 -10.92 7.98
CA THR A 106 17.13 -10.29 8.45
C THR A 106 16.09 -10.33 7.34
N ALA A 107 15.04 -11.12 7.55
CA ALA A 107 13.90 -11.21 6.66
C ALA A 107 12.83 -10.18 7.04
N GLN A 108 12.18 -9.57 6.06
CA GLN A 108 11.13 -8.58 6.25
C GLN A 108 10.02 -8.80 5.22
N ALA A 109 8.76 -8.81 5.64
CA ALA A 109 7.61 -8.78 4.73
C ALA A 109 6.73 -7.58 5.06
N ARG A 110 6.28 -6.86 4.02
CA ARG A 110 5.35 -5.74 4.15
C ARG A 110 4.34 -5.76 3.03
N GLY A 111 3.07 -5.58 3.34
CA GLY A 111 2.04 -5.49 2.31
C GLY A 111 0.65 -5.70 2.88
N GLN A 112 -0.20 -6.36 2.10
CA GLN A 112 -1.59 -6.60 2.46
C GLN A 112 -1.98 -8.04 2.14
N TRP A 113 -2.70 -8.64 3.08
CA TRP A 113 -3.27 -9.99 2.94
C TRP A 113 -4.71 -9.98 3.40
N ASN A 114 -5.64 -10.36 2.53
CA ASN A 114 -7.09 -10.32 2.74
C ASN A 114 -7.57 -8.98 3.32
N GLY A 115 -7.05 -7.88 2.78
CA GLY A 115 -7.34 -6.53 3.24
C GLY A 115 -6.62 -6.09 4.52
N ARG A 116 -5.89 -6.98 5.21
CA ARG A 116 -5.18 -6.69 6.46
C ARG A 116 -3.72 -6.33 6.19
N PRO A 117 -3.16 -5.31 6.86
CA PRO A 117 -1.74 -5.00 6.73
C PRO A 117 -0.90 -6.14 7.31
N VAL A 118 0.13 -6.54 6.58
CA VAL A 118 1.15 -7.49 7.05
C VAL A 118 2.44 -6.72 7.27
N GLU A 119 3.01 -6.85 8.47
CA GLU A 119 4.37 -6.42 8.77
C GLU A 119 5.07 -7.54 9.54
N TYR A 120 6.22 -7.96 9.01
CA TYR A 120 7.05 -9.01 9.57
C TYR A 120 8.51 -8.56 9.52
N ARG A 121 9.25 -8.84 10.58
CA ARG A 121 10.71 -8.67 10.63
C ARG A 121 11.30 -9.68 11.60
N GLN A 122 12.23 -10.49 11.12
CA GLN A 122 12.96 -11.44 11.96
C GLN A 122 14.41 -11.57 11.50
N THR A 123 15.33 -11.56 12.45
CA THR A 123 16.74 -11.91 12.20
C THR A 123 16.96 -13.37 12.56
N PHE A 124 17.58 -14.11 11.65
CA PHE A 124 17.95 -15.51 11.80
C PHE A 124 19.46 -15.63 11.93
N SER A 125 19.93 -16.67 12.62
CA SER A 125 21.36 -16.94 12.80
C SER A 125 22.10 -17.22 11.49
N ASN A 126 21.40 -17.77 10.49
CA ASN A 126 21.87 -17.94 9.12
C ASN A 126 20.72 -18.17 8.14
N GLY A 127 21.04 -18.18 6.84
CA GLY A 127 20.06 -18.39 5.76
C GLY A 127 19.39 -19.78 5.77
N CYS A 128 20.05 -20.81 6.29
CA CYS A 128 19.43 -22.12 6.43
C CYS A 128 18.28 -22.07 7.45
N VAL A 129 18.52 -21.48 8.62
CA VAL A 129 17.49 -21.35 9.67
C VAL A 129 16.33 -20.46 9.18
N MET A 130 16.62 -19.42 8.40
CA MET A 130 15.59 -18.62 7.74
C MET A 130 14.73 -19.49 6.81
N GLY A 131 15.35 -20.19 5.84
CA GLY A 131 14.63 -21.02 4.88
C GLY A 131 13.85 -22.16 5.54
N ALA A 132 14.40 -22.78 6.58
CA ALA A 132 13.69 -23.80 7.35
C ALA A 132 12.44 -23.25 8.04
N ARG A 133 12.46 -22.00 8.52
CA ARG A 133 11.33 -21.38 9.23
C ARG A 133 10.30 -20.74 8.31
N THR A 134 10.70 -20.26 7.15
CA THR A 134 9.82 -19.45 6.28
C THR A 134 9.55 -20.06 4.92
N GLY A 135 10.18 -21.19 4.59
CA GLY A 135 9.91 -21.95 3.38
C GLY A 135 10.14 -21.16 2.10
N ALA A 136 9.18 -21.25 1.17
CA ALA A 136 9.26 -20.60 -0.13
C ALA A 136 9.06 -19.08 -0.03
N VAL A 137 8.48 -18.56 1.05
CA VAL A 137 8.17 -17.13 1.21
C VAL A 137 9.43 -16.25 1.22
N PHE A 138 10.56 -16.71 1.74
CA PHE A 138 11.84 -15.97 1.66
C PHE A 138 12.91 -16.69 0.83
N ALA A 139 12.50 -17.58 -0.07
CA ALA A 139 13.38 -18.16 -1.08
C ALA A 139 13.59 -17.16 -2.23
N LEU A 140 14.24 -16.02 -1.93
CA LEU A 140 14.46 -14.92 -2.87
C LEU A 140 15.60 -15.18 -3.87
N ASP A 141 16.43 -16.18 -3.58
CA ASP A 141 17.61 -16.52 -4.36
C ASP A 141 17.38 -17.79 -5.20
N GLY A 142 17.67 -17.65 -6.49
CA GLY A 142 17.93 -18.69 -7.49
C GLY A 142 19.11 -18.26 -8.34
#